data_AF-A0A2P5VVC3-F1
#
_entry.id   AF-A0A2P5VVC3-F1
#
_cell.length_a   1.000
_cell.length_b   1.000
_cell.length_c   1.000
_cell.angle_alpha   90.00
_cell.angle_beta   90.00
_cell.angle_gamma   90.00
#
_symmetry.space_group_name_H-M   'P 1'
#
loop_
_entity.id
_entity.type
_entity.pdbx_description
1 polymer ?
#
loop_
_entity_poly.entity_id
_entity_poly.type
_entity_poly.pdbx_seq_one_letter_code
_entity_poly.pdbx_strand_id
1 'polypeptide(L)'
;MARIKPQALLQQSKKKKGPARISVTTIILNSLIVVVTVFFLYATYRHWSQRSRTQIENRQSVFKGDTDSSFMDSKKSDLPGYAILDTAKGSITVELFKDSSPEVVDQFLDLCHRGHFNGMLFRRVIKHYVIQAGDSDKLEAAEDWTLKGKHYSQLDTSLKHEAFMLGTSKKKRDNGAFELFITTAPIPDLNEKLIVFGKVVKGEDIVQEIEEVDTDEHYRPKSSIAIRSVTLKQSV
;
A
#
# COMPACT_ATOMS: atom_id res chain seq x y z
N MET A 1 32.98 9.33 -74.81
CA MET A 1 31.77 10.12 -74.48
C MET A 1 30.57 9.48 -75.17
N ALA A 2 29.80 8.63 -74.48
CA ALA A 2 28.61 8.01 -75.05
C ALA A 2 27.39 8.91 -74.81
N ARG A 3 26.82 9.46 -75.90
CA ARG A 3 25.56 10.22 -75.90
C ARG A 3 24.41 9.26 -75.58
N ILE A 4 23.90 9.31 -74.36
CA ILE A 4 22.67 8.61 -73.97
C ILE A 4 21.50 9.31 -74.68
N LYS A 5 20.73 8.54 -75.46
CA LYS A 5 19.57 9.03 -76.22
C LYS A 5 18.52 9.65 -75.26
N PRO A 6 17.94 10.82 -75.59
CA PRO A 6 17.01 11.55 -74.72
C PRO A 6 15.70 10.79 -74.43
N GLN A 7 15.40 9.72 -75.16
CA GLN A 7 14.21 8.90 -74.92
C GLN A 7 14.33 7.93 -73.74
N ALA A 8 15.54 7.56 -73.33
CA ALA A 8 15.74 6.69 -72.16
C ALA A 8 15.43 7.40 -70.83
N LEU A 9 15.65 8.72 -70.77
CA LEU A 9 15.34 9.54 -69.59
C LEU A 9 13.83 9.77 -69.40
N LEU A 10 13.06 9.87 -70.50
CA LEU A 10 11.61 10.04 -70.43
C LEU A 10 10.87 8.76 -69.99
N GLN A 11 11.45 7.57 -70.20
CA GLN A 11 10.86 6.33 -69.69
C GLN A 11 11.12 6.10 -68.19
N GLN A 12 12.20 6.65 -67.62
CA GLN A 12 12.47 6.54 -66.18
C GLN A 12 11.60 7.47 -65.33
N SER A 13 11.09 8.58 -65.89
CA SER A 13 10.24 9.55 -65.18
C SER A 13 8.81 9.05 -64.90
N LYS A 14 8.27 8.15 -65.71
CA LYS A 14 6.87 7.66 -65.57
C LYS A 14 6.67 6.57 -64.51
N LYS A 15 7.71 6.20 -63.76
CA LYS A 15 7.64 5.15 -62.73
C LYS A 15 7.54 5.71 -61.30
N LYS A 16 6.82 6.82 -61.09
CA LYS A 16 6.34 7.18 -59.74
C LYS A 16 5.20 6.23 -59.39
N LYS A 17 5.53 5.17 -58.65
CA LYS A 17 4.55 4.31 -57.97
C LYS A 17 3.68 5.23 -57.09
N GLY A 18 2.39 5.35 -57.44
CA GLY A 18 1.40 5.95 -56.55
C GLY A 18 1.35 5.22 -55.21
N PRO A 19 0.80 5.84 -54.16
CA PRO A 19 0.75 5.24 -52.82
C PRO A 19 0.11 3.86 -52.92
N ALA A 20 0.79 2.86 -52.38
CA ALA A 20 0.34 1.48 -52.41
C ALA A 20 -1.07 1.44 -51.80
N ARG A 21 -2.07 1.11 -52.64
CA ARG A 21 -3.44 0.89 -52.17
C ARG A 21 -3.37 -0.25 -51.18
N ILE A 22 -3.60 0.07 -49.90
CA ILE A 22 -3.60 -0.90 -48.81
C ILE A 22 -4.61 -1.98 -49.22
N SER A 23 -4.14 -3.21 -49.38
CA SER A 23 -4.99 -4.31 -49.82
C SER A 23 -6.09 -4.51 -48.79
N VAL A 24 -7.32 -4.74 -49.25
CA VAL A 24 -8.47 -5.06 -48.39
C VAL A 24 -8.12 -6.23 -47.47
N THR A 25 -7.31 -7.17 -47.94
CA THR A 25 -6.78 -8.28 -47.13
C THR A 25 -5.95 -7.82 -45.94
N THR A 26 -5.12 -6.79 -46.09
CA THR A 26 -4.29 -6.22 -45.02
C THR A 26 -5.14 -5.47 -43.99
N ILE A 27 -6.20 -4.79 -44.44
CA ILE A 27 -7.16 -4.11 -43.55
C ILE A 27 -7.92 -5.13 -42.70
N ILE A 28 -8.40 -6.21 -43.34
CA ILE A 28 -9.08 -7.31 -42.64
C ILE A 28 -8.13 -7.98 -41.63
N LEU A 29 -6.88 -8.23 -42.00
CA LEU A 29 -5.89 -8.84 -41.11
C LEU A 29 -5.59 -7.94 -39.89
N ASN A 30 -5.43 -6.63 -40.10
CA ASN A 30 -5.15 -5.70 -39.03
C ASN A 30 -6.36 -5.53 -38.10
N SER A 31 -7.57 -5.50 -38.66
CA SER A 31 -8.81 -5.48 -37.88
C SER A 31 -8.96 -6.73 -37.01
N LEU A 32 -8.59 -7.91 -37.54
CA LEU A 32 -8.60 -9.16 -36.79
C LEU A 32 -7.63 -9.12 -35.60
N ILE A 33 -6.42 -8.60 -35.82
CA ILE A 33 -5.40 -8.45 -34.77
C ILE A 33 -5.91 -7.53 -33.65
N VAL A 34 -6.50 -6.38 -33.99
CA VAL A 34 -7.06 -5.45 -33.00
C VAL A 34 -8.15 -6.13 -32.16
N VAL A 35 -9.07 -6.86 -32.80
CA VAL A 35 -10.14 -7.58 -32.08
C VAL A 35 -9.56 -8.64 -31.14
N VAL A 36 -8.55 -9.40 -31.57
CA VAL A 36 -7.88 -10.40 -30.74
C VAL A 36 -7.17 -9.74 -29.55
N THR A 37 -6.45 -8.64 -29.75
CA THR A 37 -5.77 -7.93 -28.65
C THR A 37 -6.75 -7.37 -27.62
N VAL A 38 -7.88 -6.79 -28.06
CA VAL A 38 -8.94 -6.30 -27.17
C VAL A 38 -9.60 -7.46 -26.43
N PHE A 39 -9.82 -8.59 -27.09
CA PHE A 39 -10.35 -9.80 -26.45
C PHE A 39 -9.40 -10.35 -25.39
N PHE A 40 -8.09 -10.40 -25.66
CA PHE A 40 -7.09 -10.81 -24.67
C PHE A 40 -7.01 -9.84 -23.50
N LEU A 41 -7.02 -8.53 -23.74
CA LEU A 41 -7.06 -7.52 -22.68
C LEU A 41 -8.34 -7.61 -21.84
N TYR A 42 -9.48 -7.86 -22.48
CA TYR A 42 -10.75 -8.07 -21.80
C TYR A 42 -10.75 -9.39 -21.02
N ALA A 43 -10.19 -10.47 -21.58
CA ALA A 43 -10.09 -11.76 -20.92
C ALA A 43 -9.15 -11.71 -19.72
N THR A 44 -8.00 -11.04 -19.81
CA THR A 44 -7.08 -10.85 -18.68
C THR A 44 -7.65 -9.92 -17.63
N TYR A 45 -8.30 -8.82 -18.03
CA TYR A 45 -9.04 -7.94 -17.13
C TYR A 45 -10.16 -8.70 -16.40
N ARG A 46 -10.97 -9.46 -17.14
CA ARG A 46 -12.08 -10.25 -16.58
C ARG A 46 -11.55 -11.37 -15.67
N HIS A 47 -10.49 -12.06 -16.05
CA HIS A 47 -9.85 -13.11 -15.24
C HIS A 47 -9.28 -12.55 -13.92
N TRP A 48 -8.67 -11.37 -13.96
CA TRP A 48 -8.22 -10.65 -12.76
C TRP A 48 -9.41 -10.18 -11.90
N SER A 49 -10.49 -9.67 -12.51
CA SER A 49 -11.72 -9.28 -11.80
C SER A 49 -12.50 -10.47 -11.23
N GLN A 50 -12.38 -11.66 -11.83
CA GLN A 50 -13.03 -12.88 -11.36
C GLN A 50 -12.24 -13.55 -10.24
N ARG A 51 -10.90 -13.48 -10.25
CA ARG A 51 -10.04 -13.95 -9.13
C ARG A 51 -10.32 -13.22 -7.82
N SER A 52 -10.71 -11.96 -7.91
CA SER A 52 -11.16 -11.15 -6.77
C SER A 52 -12.57 -11.50 -6.31
N ARG A 53 -13.39 -12.16 -7.15
CA ARG A 53 -14.77 -12.52 -6.83
C ARG A 53 -14.92 -13.95 -6.28
N THR A 54 -14.13 -14.92 -6.76
CA THR A 54 -14.18 -16.30 -6.26
C THR A 54 -13.58 -16.49 -4.86
N GLN A 55 -12.67 -15.62 -4.41
CA GLN A 55 -12.19 -15.65 -3.02
C GLN A 55 -13.21 -15.07 -2.02
N ILE A 56 -14.10 -14.18 -2.47
CA ILE A 56 -15.20 -13.63 -1.67
C ILE A 56 -16.31 -14.68 -1.53
N GLU A 57 -16.68 -15.35 -2.62
CA GLU A 57 -17.79 -16.33 -2.63
C GLU A 57 -17.46 -17.62 -1.84
N ASN A 58 -16.20 -18.08 -1.85
CA ASN A 58 -15.79 -19.28 -1.11
C ASN A 58 -15.50 -19.03 0.39
N ARG A 59 -15.38 -17.77 0.83
CA ARG A 59 -15.34 -17.41 2.28
C ARG A 59 -16.73 -17.17 2.85
N GLN A 60 -17.70 -16.83 2.02
CA GLN A 60 -19.07 -16.53 2.43
C GLN A 60 -19.89 -17.79 2.76
N SER A 61 -19.48 -18.97 2.25
CA SER A 61 -20.13 -20.25 2.55
C SER A 61 -19.75 -20.84 3.92
N VAL A 62 -18.65 -20.40 4.53
CA VAL A 62 -18.18 -20.92 5.83
C VAL A 62 -18.71 -20.09 7.02
N PHE A 63 -19.19 -18.86 6.79
CA PHE A 63 -19.68 -17.97 7.85
C PHE A 63 -21.20 -17.78 7.90
N LYS A 64 -21.96 -18.50 7.08
CA LYS A 64 -23.43 -18.41 7.07
C LYS A 64 -24.06 -19.39 8.07
N GLY A 65 -23.84 -19.10 9.35
CA GLY A 65 -24.68 -19.57 10.45
C GLY A 65 -25.28 -18.33 11.13
N ASP A 66 -26.53 -18.04 10.78
CA ASP A 66 -27.49 -17.16 11.43
C ASP A 66 -26.98 -15.81 11.98
N THR A 67 -27.19 -14.73 11.23
CA THR A 67 -27.92 -13.54 11.71
C THR A 67 -28.28 -12.65 10.52
N ASP A 68 -29.51 -12.17 10.59
CA ASP A 68 -30.34 -11.47 9.62
C ASP A 68 -29.66 -10.36 8.79
N SER A 69 -29.89 -10.42 7.48
CA SER A 69 -29.41 -9.48 6.46
C SER A 69 -30.50 -8.45 6.14
N SER A 70 -30.50 -7.30 6.82
CA SER A 70 -31.35 -6.15 6.42
C SER A 70 -30.90 -4.75 6.92
N PHE A 71 -29.68 -4.56 7.45
CA PHE A 71 -29.24 -3.27 8.00
C PHE A 71 -27.83 -2.81 7.58
N MET A 72 -27.47 -2.87 6.29
CA MET A 72 -26.13 -2.48 5.83
C MET A 72 -26.16 -1.50 4.65
N ASP A 73 -26.91 -0.39 4.74
CA ASP A 73 -26.80 0.71 3.77
C ASP A 73 -26.98 2.12 4.37
N SER A 74 -26.82 2.31 5.69
CA SER A 74 -26.95 3.66 6.32
C SER A 74 -25.98 4.00 7.45
N LYS A 75 -24.84 3.31 7.57
CA LYS A 75 -23.83 3.59 8.62
C LYS A 75 -22.44 3.95 8.11
N LYS A 76 -22.32 4.59 6.95
CA LYS A 76 -21.02 5.10 6.47
C LYS A 76 -20.67 6.49 7.06
N SER A 77 -21.58 7.15 7.78
CA SER A 77 -21.39 8.55 8.25
C SER A 77 -20.81 8.73 9.65
N ASP A 78 -20.86 7.73 10.54
CA ASP A 78 -20.62 7.97 11.98
C ASP A 78 -19.30 7.43 12.50
N LEU A 79 -18.54 6.72 11.66
CA LEU A 79 -17.31 6.07 12.08
C LEU A 79 -16.14 7.06 12.06
N PRO A 80 -15.28 7.05 13.09
CA PRO A 80 -14.18 7.99 13.18
C PRO A 80 -13.20 7.81 12.02
N GLY A 81 -12.94 8.89 11.28
CA GLY A 81 -11.96 8.95 10.20
C GLY A 81 -10.54 9.25 10.68
N TYR A 82 -10.39 9.71 11.92
CA TYR A 82 -9.11 10.11 12.49
C TYR A 82 -8.89 9.50 13.87
N ALA A 83 -7.63 9.26 14.21
CA ALA A 83 -7.20 8.95 15.56
C ALA A 83 -6.07 9.89 15.99
N ILE A 84 -6.09 10.31 17.25
CA ILE A 84 -5.04 11.13 17.86
C ILE A 84 -4.33 10.26 18.88
N LEU A 85 -3.06 9.97 18.61
CA LEU A 85 -2.17 9.25 19.52
C LEU A 85 -1.47 10.29 20.38
N ASP A 86 -1.85 10.38 21.65
CA ASP A 86 -1.14 11.21 22.61
C ASP A 86 0.09 10.45 23.12
N THR A 87 1.29 10.96 22.89
CA THR A 87 2.54 10.32 23.30
C THR A 87 3.29 11.18 24.30
N ALA A 88 4.30 10.60 24.96
CA ALA A 88 5.18 11.37 25.84
C ALA A 88 5.95 12.51 25.16
N LYS A 89 6.07 12.48 23.82
CA LYS A 89 6.76 13.49 23.00
C LYS A 89 5.83 14.52 22.37
N GLY A 90 4.52 14.23 22.31
CA GLY A 90 3.53 15.07 21.65
C GLY A 90 2.42 14.25 21.02
N SER A 91 1.45 14.92 20.40
CA SER A 91 0.32 14.27 19.78
C SER A 91 0.53 14.04 18.29
N ILE A 92 0.18 12.84 17.81
CA ILE A 92 0.26 12.45 16.40
C ILE A 92 -1.18 12.20 15.93
N THR A 93 -1.61 12.92 14.88
CA THR A 93 -2.94 12.71 14.27
C THR A 93 -2.79 11.85 13.03
N VAL A 94 -3.56 10.77 12.97
CA VAL A 94 -3.59 9.84 11.84
C VAL A 94 -4.97 9.83 11.19
N GLU A 95 -5.00 9.83 9.87
CA GLU A 95 -6.17 9.53 9.06
C GLU A 95 -6.25 8.02 8.84
N LEU A 96 -7.46 7.46 8.95
CA LEU A 96 -7.72 6.02 8.85
C LEU A 96 -8.32 5.68 7.47
N PHE A 97 -7.70 4.74 6.78
CA PHE A 97 -8.09 4.30 5.43
C PHE A 97 -9.11 3.16 5.48
N LYS A 98 -10.32 3.48 5.92
CA LYS A 98 -11.38 2.47 6.07
C LYS A 98 -11.73 1.76 4.76
N ASP A 99 -11.75 2.49 3.64
CA ASP A 99 -12.07 1.91 2.34
C ASP A 99 -11.00 0.92 1.85
N SER A 100 -9.74 1.06 2.29
CA SER A 100 -8.64 0.19 1.86
C SER A 100 -8.43 -1.02 2.78
N SER A 101 -8.72 -0.91 4.07
CA SER A 101 -8.47 -1.98 5.06
C SER A 101 -9.53 -2.02 6.16
N PRO A 102 -10.81 -2.29 5.82
CA PRO A 102 -11.93 -2.15 6.75
C PRO A 102 -11.83 -3.06 7.99
N GLU A 103 -11.43 -4.32 7.82
CA GLU A 103 -11.31 -5.28 8.93
C GLU A 103 -10.27 -4.83 9.97
N VAL A 104 -9.13 -4.30 9.50
CA VAL A 104 -8.05 -3.82 10.38
C VAL A 104 -8.44 -2.53 11.07
N VAL A 105 -9.09 -1.61 10.35
CA VAL A 105 -9.58 -0.36 10.93
C VAL A 105 -10.62 -0.68 12.00
N ASP A 106 -11.62 -1.53 11.72
CA ASP A 106 -12.64 -1.89 12.71
C ASP A 106 -12.03 -2.53 13.96
N GLN A 107 -11.03 -3.40 13.79
CA GLN A 107 -10.29 -3.96 14.91
C GLN A 107 -9.50 -2.92 15.70
N PHE A 108 -8.82 -1.99 15.01
CA PHE A 108 -8.11 -0.88 15.64
C PHE A 108 -9.07 -0.01 16.46
N LEU A 109 -10.25 0.30 15.92
CA LEU A 109 -11.28 1.08 16.62
C LEU A 109 -11.80 0.35 17.86
N ASP A 110 -12.11 -0.95 17.78
CA ASP A 110 -12.51 -1.76 18.94
C ASP A 110 -11.44 -1.74 20.04
N LEU A 111 -10.17 -1.91 19.69
CA LEU A 111 -9.06 -1.86 20.64
C LEU A 111 -8.84 -0.47 21.25
N CYS A 112 -9.06 0.61 20.49
CA CYS A 112 -9.05 1.97 21.03
C CYS A 112 -10.13 2.14 22.10
N HIS A 113 -11.36 1.69 21.84
CA HIS A 113 -12.45 1.76 22.82
C HIS A 113 -12.18 0.96 24.10
N ARG A 114 -11.44 -0.16 23.98
CA ARG A 114 -10.99 -0.97 25.12
C ARG A 114 -9.79 -0.38 25.85
N GLY A 115 -9.22 0.73 25.36
CA GLY A 115 -8.02 1.33 25.94
C GLY A 115 -6.74 0.50 25.76
N HIS A 116 -6.71 -0.42 24.79
CA HIS A 116 -5.58 -1.34 24.56
C HIS A 116 -4.25 -0.62 24.30
N PHE A 117 -4.29 0.57 23.71
CA PHE A 117 -3.10 1.35 23.38
C PHE A 117 -2.63 2.26 24.52
N ASN A 118 -3.38 2.37 25.61
CA ASN A 118 -3.04 3.24 26.72
C ASN A 118 -1.86 2.66 27.50
N GLY A 119 -0.77 3.42 27.59
CA GLY A 119 0.50 2.97 28.17
C GLY A 119 1.33 2.08 27.24
N MET A 120 0.91 1.87 25.99
CA MET A 120 1.67 1.03 25.05
C MET A 120 3.03 1.67 24.72
N LEU A 121 4.10 0.89 24.85
CA LEU A 121 5.46 1.35 24.60
C LEU A 121 5.86 1.24 23.13
N PHE A 122 6.67 2.18 22.67
CA PHE A 122 7.46 2.02 21.45
C PHE A 122 8.62 1.06 21.75
N ARG A 123 8.47 -0.18 21.30
CA ARG A 123 9.42 -1.27 21.56
C ARG A 123 10.63 -1.22 20.64
N ARG A 124 10.47 -0.71 19.40
CA ARG A 124 11.56 -0.54 18.45
C ARG A 124 11.46 0.77 17.70
N VAL A 125 12.59 1.42 17.51
CA VAL A 125 12.75 2.62 16.71
C VAL A 125 13.95 2.41 15.78
N ILE A 126 13.69 2.27 14.49
CA ILE A 126 14.71 2.06 13.47
C ILE A 126 14.72 3.28 12.56
N LYS A 127 15.83 4.03 12.60
CA LYS A 127 16.02 5.23 11.78
C LYS A 127 15.90 4.91 10.29
N HIS A 128 15.24 5.82 9.58
CA HIS A 128 14.89 5.75 8.16
C HIS A 128 14.18 4.46 7.79
N TYR A 129 13.37 3.93 8.71
CA TYR A 129 12.64 2.70 8.51
C TYR A 129 11.28 2.74 9.22
N VAL A 130 11.22 2.29 10.47
CA VAL A 130 9.94 2.07 11.16
C VAL A 130 10.06 2.25 12.67
N ILE A 131 8.99 2.79 13.24
CA ILE A 131 8.72 2.80 14.68
C ILE A 131 7.65 1.74 14.96
N GLN A 132 7.91 0.86 15.92
CA GLN A 132 7.00 -0.21 16.33
C GLN A 132 6.53 0.01 17.76
N ALA A 133 5.22 0.01 17.97
CA ALA A 133 4.57 -0.06 19.27
C ALA A 133 3.79 -1.38 19.43
N GLY A 134 3.81 -1.95 20.63
CA GLY A 134 3.12 -3.20 20.92
C GLY A 134 3.67 -3.93 22.14
N ASP A 135 3.12 -5.11 22.41
CA ASP A 135 3.47 -5.91 23.58
C ASP A 135 4.40 -7.10 23.28
N SER A 136 4.54 -7.45 22.00
CA SER A 136 5.38 -8.57 21.59
C SER A 136 6.86 -8.19 21.66
N ASP A 137 7.57 -8.79 22.61
CA ASP A 137 9.03 -8.78 22.68
C ASP A 137 9.67 -9.86 21.78
N LYS A 138 8.90 -10.53 20.90
CA LYS A 138 9.39 -11.65 20.09
C LYS A 138 10.55 -11.20 19.20
N LEU A 139 11.75 -11.67 19.57
CA LEU A 139 13.02 -11.41 18.90
C LEU A 139 13.07 -12.03 17.48
N GLU A 140 12.25 -13.03 17.19
CA GLU A 140 12.28 -13.76 15.92
C GLU A 140 11.84 -12.89 14.71
N ALA A 141 11.03 -11.86 14.93
CA ALA A 141 10.74 -10.85 13.90
C ALA A 141 11.81 -9.74 13.86
N ALA A 142 12.60 -9.60 14.92
CA ALA A 142 13.58 -8.55 15.08
C ALA A 142 14.76 -8.69 14.13
N GLU A 143 15.35 -9.89 14.01
CA GLU A 143 16.61 -10.07 13.29
C GLU A 143 16.46 -9.71 11.80
N ASP A 144 15.39 -10.19 11.17
CA ASP A 144 15.05 -9.86 9.78
C ASP A 144 14.78 -8.35 9.59
N TRP A 145 14.19 -7.69 10.58
CA TRP A 145 13.88 -6.26 10.52
C TRP A 145 15.09 -5.38 10.83
N THR A 146 15.96 -5.82 11.74
CA THR A 146 17.24 -5.21 12.10
C THR A 146 18.17 -5.23 10.89
N LEU A 147 18.28 -6.38 10.20
CA LEU A 147 19.08 -6.52 8.99
C LEU A 147 18.57 -5.60 7.87
N LYS A 148 17.25 -5.57 7.64
CA LYS A 148 16.66 -4.68 6.64
C LYS A 148 16.78 -3.21 7.02
N GLY A 149 16.52 -2.86 8.27
CA GLY A 149 16.66 -1.50 8.80
C GLY A 149 18.06 -0.94 8.58
N LYS A 150 19.10 -1.75 8.83
CA LYS A 150 20.49 -1.38 8.55
C LYS A 150 20.77 -1.16 7.06
N HIS A 151 20.12 -1.92 6.18
CA HIS A 151 20.25 -1.74 4.74
C HIS A 151 19.56 -0.44 4.28
N TYR A 152 18.34 -0.16 4.77
CA TYR A 152 17.59 1.02 4.39
C TYR A 152 18.16 2.32 4.99
N SER A 153 18.73 2.29 6.20
CA SER A 153 19.40 3.45 6.78
C SER A 153 20.69 3.84 6.05
N GLN A 154 21.23 2.96 5.20
CA GLN A 154 22.41 3.20 4.38
C GLN A 154 22.08 3.64 2.95
N LEU A 155 20.81 3.63 2.53
CA LEU A 155 20.41 3.98 1.16
C LEU A 155 19.93 5.44 1.07
N ASP A 156 20.49 6.19 0.11
CA ASP A 156 20.08 7.56 -0.21
C ASP A 156 18.60 7.64 -0.62
N THR A 157 17.90 8.63 -0.05
CA THR A 157 16.44 8.79 0.01
C THR A 157 15.77 9.07 -1.35
N SER A 158 15.68 8.07 -2.23
CA SER A 158 15.04 8.21 -3.55
C SER A 158 14.12 7.03 -3.93
N LEU A 159 13.31 6.54 -2.99
CA LEU A 159 12.30 5.50 -3.27
C LEU A 159 10.87 6.02 -3.08
N LYS A 160 10.01 5.69 -4.05
CA LYS A 160 8.68 6.26 -4.28
C LYS A 160 7.57 5.56 -3.47
N HIS A 161 7.68 5.60 -2.15
CA HIS A 161 6.55 5.37 -1.25
C HIS A 161 6.46 6.52 -0.25
N GLU A 162 5.28 6.80 0.26
CA GLU A 162 5.10 7.92 1.18
C GLU A 162 5.53 7.49 2.58
N ALA A 163 6.36 8.30 3.23
CA ALA A 163 6.67 8.16 4.65
C ALA A 163 5.42 8.42 5.51
N PHE A 164 5.53 8.16 6.81
CA PHE A 164 4.49 8.43 7.80
C PHE A 164 3.19 7.62 7.61
N MET A 165 3.33 6.39 7.12
CA MET A 165 2.23 5.44 6.99
C MET A 165 2.03 4.67 8.29
N LEU A 166 0.77 4.48 8.66
CA LEU A 166 0.34 3.69 9.82
C LEU A 166 -0.06 2.29 9.37
N GLY A 167 0.49 1.27 10.01
CA GLY A 167 0.23 -0.12 9.67
C GLY A 167 0.26 -1.09 10.84
N THR A 168 -0.11 -2.34 10.55
CA THR A 168 -0.07 -3.48 11.46
C THR A 168 0.56 -4.69 10.76
N SER A 169 1.12 -5.63 11.52
CA SER A 169 1.67 -6.86 10.95
C SER A 169 0.58 -7.75 10.31
N LYS A 170 0.92 -8.42 9.20
CA LYS A 170 0.08 -9.43 8.54
C LYS A 170 0.09 -10.80 9.21
N LYS A 171 1.01 -11.06 10.16
CA LYS A 171 1.13 -12.38 10.80
C LYS A 171 -0.18 -12.73 11.50
N LYS A 172 -0.58 -14.01 11.39
CA LYS A 172 -1.82 -14.52 11.97
C LYS A 172 -1.84 -14.21 13.47
N ARG A 173 -2.86 -13.46 13.89
CA ARG A 173 -3.03 -12.99 15.26
C ARG A 173 -3.63 -14.11 16.09
N ASP A 174 -2.79 -14.82 16.83
CA ASP A 174 -3.27 -15.53 18.01
C ASP A 174 -3.24 -14.56 19.20
N ASN A 175 -4.34 -14.51 19.95
CA ASN A 175 -4.49 -13.83 21.24
C ASN A 175 -4.57 -12.29 21.27
N GLY A 176 -5.17 -11.64 20.26
CA GLY A 176 -5.55 -10.22 20.39
C GLY A 176 -4.39 -9.20 20.42
N ALA A 177 -3.15 -9.65 20.23
CA ALA A 177 -1.99 -8.76 20.10
C ALA A 177 -2.11 -7.91 18.81
N PHE A 178 -2.18 -6.59 18.98
CA PHE A 178 -2.14 -5.61 17.89
C PHE A 178 -0.83 -4.83 17.96
N GLU A 179 0.01 -5.00 16.96
CA GLU A 179 1.25 -4.23 16.79
C GLU A 179 0.97 -3.04 15.87
N LEU A 180 1.39 -1.86 16.30
CA LEU A 180 1.29 -0.63 15.55
C LEU A 180 2.65 -0.27 14.95
N PHE A 181 2.66 0.06 13.66
CA PHE A 181 3.85 0.48 12.94
C PHE A 181 3.64 1.87 12.34
N ILE A 182 4.63 2.75 12.48
CA ILE A 182 4.68 4.05 11.82
C ILE A 182 5.95 4.05 10.97
N THR A 183 5.83 4.22 9.66
CA THR A 183 7.00 4.35 8.78
C THR A 183 7.59 5.75 8.87
N THR A 184 8.91 5.86 8.88
CA THR A 184 9.61 7.16 8.85
C THR A 184 10.27 7.43 7.50
N ALA A 185 10.35 6.40 6.66
CA ALA A 185 10.87 6.48 5.31
C ALA A 185 10.01 5.65 4.32
N PRO A 186 10.17 5.89 3.02
CA PRO A 186 9.62 5.04 1.96
C PRO A 186 10.18 3.62 2.01
N ILE A 187 9.34 2.59 2.19
CA ILE A 187 9.81 1.19 2.24
C ILE A 187 8.97 0.29 1.33
N PRO A 188 9.48 -0.10 0.14
CA PRO A 188 8.73 -0.91 -0.84
C PRO A 188 8.43 -2.33 -0.34
N ASP A 189 9.39 -2.97 0.32
CA ASP A 189 9.24 -4.34 0.82
C ASP A 189 8.24 -4.48 1.97
N LEU A 190 7.92 -3.36 2.66
CA LEU A 190 7.09 -3.39 3.86
C LEU A 190 5.63 -3.73 3.53
N ASN A 191 5.19 -3.40 2.31
CA ASN A 191 3.84 -3.71 1.81
C ASN A 191 3.54 -5.20 1.81
N GLU A 192 4.56 -6.07 1.71
CA GLU A 192 4.36 -7.51 1.78
C GLU A 192 4.13 -8.00 3.21
N LYS A 193 4.68 -7.31 4.22
CA LYS A 193 4.65 -7.73 5.63
C LYS A 193 3.61 -6.99 6.48
N LEU A 194 3.26 -5.77 6.11
CA LEU A 194 2.32 -4.91 6.85
C LEU A 194 1.03 -4.68 6.07
N ILE A 195 -0.06 -4.49 6.81
CA ILE A 195 -1.31 -3.94 6.32
C ILE A 195 -1.30 -2.45 6.69
N VAL A 196 -1.18 -1.58 5.71
CA VAL A 196 -1.29 -0.13 5.89
C VAL A 196 -2.76 0.21 6.01
N PHE A 197 -3.14 0.89 7.09
CA PHE A 197 -4.53 1.25 7.38
C PHE A 197 -4.71 2.72 7.74
N GLY A 198 -3.65 3.53 7.67
CA GLY A 198 -3.75 4.97 7.87
C GLY A 198 -2.47 5.72 7.51
N LYS A 199 -2.49 7.03 7.71
CA LYS A 199 -1.36 7.94 7.46
C LYS A 199 -1.35 9.06 8.49
N VAL A 200 -0.17 9.48 8.93
CA VAL A 200 -0.02 10.68 9.77
C VAL A 200 -0.34 11.92 8.94
N VAL A 201 -1.23 12.74 9.46
CA VAL A 201 -1.65 14.03 8.84
C VAL A 201 -1.23 15.24 9.67
N LYS A 202 -0.90 15.05 10.96
CA LYS A 202 -0.29 16.07 11.83
C LYS A 202 0.65 15.39 12.85
N GLY A 203 1.73 16.06 13.21
CA GLY A 203 2.72 15.53 14.15
C GLY A 203 3.83 14.71 13.48
N GLU A 204 4.15 14.99 12.21
CA GLU A 204 5.28 14.36 11.51
C GLU A 204 6.62 14.68 12.21
N ASP A 205 6.75 15.90 12.74
CA ASP A 205 7.85 16.35 13.58
C ASP A 205 7.98 15.53 14.86
N ILE A 206 6.86 15.17 15.49
CA ILE A 206 6.83 14.31 16.68
C ILE A 206 7.27 12.89 16.33
N VAL A 207 6.84 12.37 15.18
CA VAL A 207 7.28 11.06 14.68
C VAL A 207 8.79 11.04 14.47
N GLN A 208 9.35 12.10 13.86
CA GLN A 208 10.79 12.26 13.67
C GLN A 208 11.53 12.43 15.01
N GLU A 209 10.95 13.14 15.98
CA GLU A 209 11.56 13.25 17.32
C GLU A 209 11.62 11.88 18.02
N ILE A 210 10.59 11.06 17.87
CA ILE A 210 10.59 9.68 18.38
C ILE A 210 11.61 8.83 17.62
N GLU A 211 11.79 9.04 16.31
CA GLU A 211 12.79 8.35 15.50
C GLU A 211 14.23 8.64 15.93
N GLU A 212 14.52 9.88 16.32
CA GLU A 212 15.87 10.33 16.64
C GLU A 212 16.36 9.93 18.03
N VAL A 213 15.53 9.28 18.85
CA VAL A 213 15.92 8.88 20.20
C VAL A 213 17.02 7.82 20.21
N ASP A 214 17.85 7.87 21.25
CA ASP A 214 18.91 6.89 21.44
C ASP A 214 18.33 5.48 21.65
N THR A 215 18.78 4.54 20.82
CA THR A 215 18.44 3.12 20.95
C THR A 215 19.62 2.26 21.38
N ASP A 216 19.34 1.06 21.87
CA ASP A 216 20.33 0.00 22.07
C ASP A 216 20.66 -0.77 20.77
N GLU A 217 21.47 -1.82 20.87
CA GLU A 217 21.86 -2.69 19.74
C GLU A 217 20.68 -3.44 19.10
N HIS A 218 19.54 -3.51 19.80
CA HIS A 218 18.31 -4.15 19.33
C HIS A 218 17.26 -3.13 18.89
N TYR A 219 17.65 -1.86 18.70
CA TYR A 219 16.79 -0.75 18.33
C TYR A 219 15.72 -0.41 19.37
N ARG A 220 15.91 -0.79 20.64
CA ARG A 220 14.99 -0.41 21.73
C ARG A 220 15.37 0.98 22.25
N PRO A 221 14.41 1.92 22.38
CA PRO A 221 14.67 3.22 22.99
C PRO A 221 15.24 3.08 24.41
N LYS A 222 16.36 3.76 24.69
CA LYS A 222 16.95 3.81 26.04
C LYS A 222 16.07 4.53 27.04
N SER A 223 15.37 5.56 26.56
CA SER A 223 14.30 6.24 27.29
C SER A 223 12.97 5.67 26.83
N SER A 224 12.15 5.17 27.75
CA SER A 224 10.85 4.62 27.41
C SER A 224 9.90 5.72 26.91
N ILE A 225 9.29 5.47 25.75
CA ILE A 225 8.30 6.36 25.16
C ILE A 225 7.01 5.56 25.03
N ALA A 226 5.92 6.13 25.53
CA ALA A 226 4.62 5.48 25.55
C ALA A 226 3.58 6.30 24.80
N ILE A 227 2.62 5.60 24.21
CA ILE A 227 1.31 6.13 23.83
C ILE A 227 0.50 6.22 25.13
N ARG A 228 0.19 7.43 25.57
CA ARG A 228 -0.59 7.69 26.78
C ARG A 228 -2.06 7.37 26.57
N SER A 229 -2.60 7.82 25.45
CA SER A 229 -3.99 7.57 25.08
C SER A 229 -4.20 7.66 23.58
N VAL A 230 -5.30 7.08 23.10
CA VAL A 230 -5.76 7.23 21.72
C VAL A 230 -7.18 7.77 21.72
N THR A 231 -7.39 8.91 21.06
CA THR A 231 -8.71 9.55 20.92
C THR A 231 -9.21 9.45 19.48
N LEU A 232 -10.43 8.97 19.29
CA LEU A 232 -11.05 8.83 17.97
C LEU A 232 -11.85 10.08 17.61
N LYS A 233 -11.74 10.56 16.36
CA LYS A 233 -12.45 11.72 15.84
C LYS A 233 -13.05 11.46 14.46
N GLN A 234 -14.19 12.10 14.18
CA GLN A 234 -14.81 12.08 12.85
C GLN A 234 -14.15 13.05 11.88
N SER A 235 -13.68 14.21 12.36
CA SER A 235 -12.97 15.23 11.59
C SER A 235 -11.78 15.78 12.37
N VAL A 236 -10.81 16.35 11.64
CA VAL A 236 -9.57 16.95 12.20
C VAL A 236 -9.84 18.18 13.04
#